data_AF-A0A3N7AFK3-F1
#
_entry.id   AF-A0A3N7AFK3-F1
#
_cell.length_a   1.000
_cell.length_b   1.000
_cell.length_c   1.000
_cell.angle_alpha   90.00
_cell.angle_beta   90.00
_cell.angle_gamma   90.00
#
_symmetry.space_group_name_H-M   'P 1'
#
loop_
_entity.id
_entity.type
_entity.pdbx_description
1 polymer ?
#
loop_
_entity_poly.entity_id
_entity_poly.type
_entity_poly.pdbx_seq_one_letter_code
_entity_poly.pdbx_strand_id
1 'polypeptide(L)'
;MAIQDETAFFENELRQRFDALAIWAVRNRPYTGTSLKLSDFDDSWKEIWRLARDGVDAGKRNAAVPEPSENGPQYINSNPAPWP
;
A
#
# COMPACT_ATOMS: atom_id res chain seq x y z
N MET A 1 -22.57 -13.01 -13.23
CA MET A 1 -22.65 -11.58 -13.59
C MET A 1 -22.42 -10.65 -12.39
N ALA A 2 -22.79 -11.01 -11.15
CA ALA A 2 -22.67 -10.12 -9.98
C ALA A 2 -21.24 -9.62 -9.63
N ILE A 3 -20.20 -10.47 -9.76
CA ILE A 3 -18.83 -10.14 -9.34
C ILE A 3 -18.19 -9.01 -10.18
N GLN A 4 -18.53 -8.94 -11.48
CA GLN A 4 -18.01 -7.87 -12.35
C GLN A 4 -18.62 -6.51 -12.00
N ASP A 5 -19.89 -6.50 -11.58
CA ASP A 5 -20.60 -5.29 -11.18
C ASP A 5 -20.04 -4.72 -9.86
N GLU A 6 -19.76 -5.59 -8.88
CA GLU A 6 -19.13 -5.21 -7.61
C GLU A 6 -17.70 -4.65 -7.80
N THR A 7 -16.94 -5.24 -8.73
CA THR A 7 -15.58 -4.76 -9.05
C THR A 7 -15.62 -3.37 -9.67
N ALA A 8 -16.48 -3.16 -10.67
CA ALA A 8 -16.64 -1.87 -11.33
C ALA A 8 -17.19 -0.80 -10.38
N PHE A 9 -18.11 -1.17 -9.49
CA PHE A 9 -18.61 -0.30 -8.44
C PHE A 9 -17.48 0.14 -7.50
N PHE A 10 -16.68 -0.81 -7.01
CA PHE A 10 -15.53 -0.51 -6.16
C PHE A 10 -14.51 0.41 -6.84
N GLU A 11 -14.12 0.12 -8.08
CA GLU A 11 -13.17 0.94 -8.83
C GLU A 11 -13.66 2.39 -9.00
N ASN A 12 -14.94 2.55 -9.34
CA ASN A 12 -15.55 3.86 -9.49
C ASN A 12 -15.61 4.61 -8.15
N GLU A 13 -16.03 3.96 -7.07
CA GLU A 13 -16.12 4.58 -5.76
C GLU A 13 -14.74 4.98 -5.24
N LEU A 14 -13.75 4.11 -5.38
CA LEU A 14 -12.36 4.38 -4.99
C LEU A 14 -11.81 5.60 -5.74
N ARG A 15 -12.06 5.67 -7.06
CA ARG A 15 -11.64 6.81 -7.87
C ARG A 15 -12.31 8.10 -7.42
N GLN A 16 -13.62 8.10 -7.20
CA GLN A 16 -14.37 9.28 -6.76
C GLN A 16 -13.86 9.81 -5.42
N ARG A 17 -13.61 8.91 -4.45
CA ARG A 17 -13.08 9.27 -3.13
C ARG A 17 -11.67 9.85 -3.23
N PHE A 18 -10.81 9.29 -4.09
CA PHE A 18 -9.47 9.81 -4.31
C PHE A 18 -9.48 11.20 -4.95
N ASP A 19 -10.30 11.40 -5.99
CA ASP A 19 -10.42 12.70 -6.65
C ASP A 19 -10.93 13.78 -5.67
N ALA A 20 -11.90 13.44 -4.82
CA ALA A 20 -12.40 14.34 -3.78
C ALA A 20 -11.29 14.74 -2.77
N LEU A 21 -10.45 13.77 -2.37
CA LEU A 21 -9.29 14.03 -1.50
C LEU A 21 -8.28 14.96 -2.18
N ALA A 22 -7.92 14.70 -3.44
CA ALA A 22 -6.96 15.51 -4.18
C ALA A 22 -7.45 16.97 -4.34
N ILE A 23 -8.73 17.15 -4.67
CA ILE A 23 -9.36 18.48 -4.76
C ILE A 23 -9.33 19.18 -3.39
N TRP A 24 -9.68 18.47 -2.32
CA TRP A 24 -9.63 19.03 -0.97
C TRP A 24 -8.21 19.47 -0.59
N ALA A 25 -7.20 18.65 -0.86
CA ALA A 25 -5.81 18.93 -0.53
C ALA A 25 -5.27 20.16 -1.28
N VAL A 26 -5.59 20.30 -2.57
CA VAL A 26 -5.22 21.49 -3.36
C VAL A 26 -5.88 22.76 -2.81
N ARG A 27 -7.16 22.69 -2.41
CA ARG A 27 -7.92 23.85 -1.94
C ARG A 27 -7.59 24.28 -0.51
N ASN A 28 -7.26 23.35 0.37
CA ASN A 28 -7.13 23.58 1.81
C ASN A 28 -5.69 23.63 2.30
N ARG A 29 -4.71 23.67 1.38
CA ARG A 29 -3.30 23.72 1.75
C ARG A 29 -2.97 25.03 2.47
N PRO A 30 -2.37 25.00 3.68
CA PRO A 30 -2.04 26.20 4.44
C PRO A 30 -0.66 26.81 4.08
N TYR A 31 0.13 26.15 3.23
CA TYR A 31 1.51 26.53 2.93
C TYR A 31 1.62 27.38 1.66
N THR A 32 2.53 28.36 1.67
CA THR A 32 2.72 29.38 0.63
C THR A 32 3.80 29.03 -0.42
N GLY A 33 4.36 27.82 -0.38
CA GLY A 33 5.34 27.33 -1.37
C GLY A 33 4.71 26.93 -2.70
N THR A 34 5.42 26.13 -3.49
CA THR A 34 4.95 25.62 -4.81
C THR A 34 3.50 25.15 -4.73
N SER A 35 2.67 25.62 -5.68
CA SER A 35 1.26 25.27 -5.76
C SER A 35 1.14 23.78 -6.05
N LEU A 36 0.49 23.06 -5.14
CA LEU A 36 0.08 21.68 -5.36
C LEU A 36 -0.96 21.67 -6.48
N LYS A 37 -0.78 20.80 -7.47
CA LYS A 37 -1.67 20.62 -8.61
C LYS A 37 -2.31 19.24 -8.54
N LEU A 38 -3.46 19.07 -9.20
CA LEU A 38 -4.09 17.75 -9.32
C LEU A 38 -3.18 16.73 -10.02
N SER A 39 -2.37 17.17 -11.00
CA SER A 39 -1.39 16.31 -11.67
C SER A 39 -0.34 15.71 -10.73
N ASP A 40 -0.08 16.35 -9.59
CA ASP A 40 0.91 15.86 -8.63
C ASP A 40 0.40 14.60 -7.90
N PHE A 41 -0.88 14.25 -8.05
CA PHE A 41 -1.50 13.06 -7.48
C PHE A 41 -1.51 11.85 -8.42
N ASP A 42 -1.12 12.01 -9.69
CA ASP A 42 -1.24 10.94 -10.68
C ASP A 42 -0.44 9.68 -10.30
N ASP A 43 0.77 9.85 -9.78
CA ASP A 43 1.60 8.72 -9.35
C ASP A 43 1.07 8.06 -8.08
N SER A 44 0.49 8.85 -7.16
CA SER A 44 -0.22 8.32 -5.99
C SER A 44 -1.43 7.49 -6.40
N TRP A 45 -2.19 7.94 -7.40
CA TRP A 45 -3.34 7.19 -7.92
C TRP A 45 -2.90 5.86 -8.54
N LYS A 46 -1.86 5.87 -9.39
CA LYS A 46 -1.31 4.65 -9.98
C LYS A 46 -0.93 3.63 -8.91
N GLU A 47 -0.27 4.09 -7.85
CA GLU A 47 0.17 3.20 -6.77
C GLU A 47 -1.01 2.65 -5.95
N ILE A 48 -1.97 3.49 -5.57
CA ILE A 48 -3.18 3.03 -4.87
C ILE A 48 -3.94 2.00 -5.72
N TRP A 49 -4.08 2.27 -7.01
CA TRP A 49 -4.77 1.35 -7.92
C TRP A 49 -4.04 0.02 -8.07
N ARG A 50 -2.69 0.05 -8.19
CA ARG A 50 -1.85 -1.15 -8.18
C ARG A 50 -2.08 -1.97 -6.90
N LEU A 51 -2.07 -1.32 -5.73
CA LEU A 51 -2.29 -1.98 -4.45
C LEU A 51 -3.71 -2.56 -4.32
N ALA A 52 -4.72 -1.85 -4.81
CA ALA A 52 -6.12 -2.28 -4.73
C ALA A 52 -6.40 -3.48 -5.65
N ARG A 53 -5.76 -3.55 -6.82
CA ARG A 53 -5.99 -4.59 -7.82
C ARG A 53 -5.11 -5.82 -7.62
N ASP A 54 -3.81 -5.60 -7.43
CA ASP A 54 -2.83 -6.68 -7.38
C ASP A 54 -2.54 -7.12 -5.93
N GLY A 55 -3.04 -6.38 -4.96
CA GLY A 55 -2.76 -6.57 -3.55
C GLY A 55 -1.37 -6.08 -3.13
N VAL A 56 -1.15 -6.07 -1.81
CA VAL A 56 0.20 -5.97 -1.26
C VAL A 56 0.77 -7.38 -1.27
N ASP A 57 1.85 -7.61 -2.01
CA ASP A 57 2.59 -8.89 -2.02
C ASP A 57 3.37 -9.07 -0.70
N ALA A 58 2.64 -9.05 0.43
CA ALA A 58 3.19 -9.18 1.78
C ALA A 58 3.87 -10.54 1.98
N GLY A 59 3.43 -11.56 1.24
CA GLY A 59 4.02 -12.89 1.19
C GLY A 59 5.42 -12.90 0.56
N LYS A 60 5.67 -12.17 -0.54
CA LYS A 60 7.00 -12.17 -1.20
C LYS A 60 8.10 -11.48 -0.41
N ARG A 61 7.77 -10.55 0.49
CA ARG A 61 8.76 -9.96 1.41
C ARG A 61 9.35 -10.98 2.38
N ASN A 62 8.57 -12.00 2.76
CA ASN A 62 9.00 -13.06 3.68
C ASN A 62 9.32 -14.39 2.97
N ALA A 63 8.77 -14.65 1.79
CA ALA A 63 8.97 -15.90 1.03
C ALA A 63 10.34 -15.99 0.34
N ALA A 64 11.17 -14.94 0.42
CA ALA A 64 12.53 -14.94 -0.11
C ALA A 64 13.58 -15.36 0.92
N VAL A 65 13.19 -15.65 2.17
CA VAL A 65 14.09 -16.24 3.16
C VAL A 65 13.99 -17.75 2.99
N PRO A 66 15.05 -18.44 2.51
CA PRO A 66 15.04 -19.90 2.41
C PRO A 66 14.75 -20.50 3.78
N GLU A 67 14.11 -21.67 3.82
CA GLU A 67 13.98 -22.39 5.09
C GLU A 67 15.37 -22.80 5.61
N PRO A 68 15.55 -23.04 6.91
CA PRO A 68 16.84 -23.46 7.46
C PRO A 68 17.39 -24.74 6.80
N SER A 69 16.51 -25.64 6.33
CA SER A 69 16.85 -26.83 5.54
C SER A 69 17.34 -26.53 4.12
N GLU A 70 17.13 -25.32 3.63
CA GLU A 70 17.52 -24.82 2.30
C GLU A 70 18.72 -23.84 2.38
N ASN A 71 19.52 -23.92 3.45
CA ASN A 71 20.58 -22.97 3.82
C ASN A 71 20.07 -21.57 4.24
N GLY A 72 18.83 -21.48 4.71
CA GLY A 72 18.29 -20.29 5.35
C GLY A 72 18.90 -19.98 6.73
N PRO A 73 18.61 -18.78 7.29
CA PRO A 73 19.05 -18.38 8.63
C PRO A 73 18.62 -19.40 9.69
N GLN A 74 19.59 -19.91 10.46
CA GLN A 74 19.34 -20.79 11.59
C GLN A 74 19.11 -19.94 12.84
N TYR A 75 17.90 -19.94 13.37
CA TYR A 75 17.60 -19.27 14.64
C TYR A 75 18.14 -20.13 15.79
N ILE A 76 19.17 -19.64 16.46
CA ILE A 76 19.60 -20.21 17.73
C ILE A 76 18.62 -19.68 18.78
N ASN A 77 17.83 -20.56 19.37
CA ASN A 77 17.09 -20.25 20.59
C ASN A 77 18.10 -20.09 21.73
N SER A 78 18.67 -18.90 21.83
CA SER A 78 19.39 -18.48 23.01
C SER A 78 18.34 -18.28 24.08
N ASN A 79 18.21 -19.22 25.02
CA ASN A 79 17.48 -19.00 26.25
C ASN A 79 18.36 -18.12 27.15
N PRO A 80 18.20 -16.78 27.17
CA PRO A 80 19.03 -15.96 28.03
C PRO A 80 18.78 -16.40 29.48
N ALA A 81 19.83 -16.36 30.31
CA ALA A 81 19.65 -16.56 31.73
C ALA A 81 18.56 -15.59 32.26
N PRO A 82 17.66 -16.05 33.15
CA PRO A 82 16.61 -15.19 33.70
C PRO A 82 17.27 -13.97 34.38
N TRP A 83 16.67 -12.80 34.18
CA TRP A 83 17.13 -11.57 34.82
C TRP A 83 17.07 -11.70 36.35
N PRO A 84 18.05 -11.13 37.09
CA PRO A 84 18.10 -11.18 38.55
C PRO A 84 16.96 -10.41 39.23
#